data_AF-A0A521HRK2-F1
#
_entry.id   AF-A0A521HRK2-F1
#
_cell.length_a   1.000
_cell.length_b   1.000
_cell.length_c   1.000
_cell.angle_alpha   90.00
_cell.angle_beta   90.00
_cell.angle_gamma   90.00
#
_symmetry.space_group_name_H-M   'P 1'
#
loop_
_entity.id
_entity.type
_entity.pdbx_description
1 polymer ?
#
loop_
_entity_poly.entity_id
_entity_poly.type
_entity_poly.pdbx_seq_one_letter_code
_entity_poly.pdbx_strand_id
1 'polypeptide(L)'
;MSELPVINEAVFGFDARGVAKRFRHAAIFGALESLDDGETMRFVNDHDPLPLLNQIQQRYGNQVGIKYVAREPGNIVIDFSIQLEAMDAAAPAYGTQAGSCGGGGGGCGCSGGR
;
A
#
# COMPACT_ATOMS: atom_id res chain seq x y z
N MET A 1 -38.06 13.44 -0.26
CA MET A 1 -36.70 13.46 -0.81
C MET A 1 -36.08 12.15 -0.37
N SER A 2 -36.29 11.10 -1.14
CA SER A 2 -35.77 9.77 -0.84
C SER A 2 -34.33 9.75 -1.31
N GLU A 3 -33.39 9.74 -0.36
CA GLU A 3 -31.97 9.56 -0.62
C GLU A 3 -31.79 8.26 -1.41
N LEU A 4 -31.44 8.40 -2.68
CA LEU A 4 -31.10 7.28 -3.54
C LEU A 4 -29.88 6.60 -2.94
N PRO A 5 -29.89 5.27 -2.73
CA PRO A 5 -28.72 4.58 -2.24
C PRO A 5 -27.62 4.83 -3.27
N VAL A 6 -26.50 5.38 -2.83
CA VAL A 6 -25.27 5.53 -3.63
C VAL A 6 -24.71 4.13 -3.85
N ILE A 7 -25.39 3.34 -4.69
CA ILE A 7 -24.92 2.05 -5.18
C ILE A 7 -24.21 2.29 -6.51
N ASN A 8 -23.14 3.08 -6.46
CA ASN A 8 -22.09 2.90 -7.44
C ASN A 8 -20.75 2.98 -6.74
N GLU A 9 -20.57 1.97 -5.90
CA GLU A 9 -19.32 1.43 -5.44
C GLU A 9 -18.53 0.99 -6.69
N ALA A 10 -17.92 1.96 -7.39
CA ALA A 10 -17.13 1.72 -8.58
C ALA A 10 -15.87 0.96 -8.14
N VAL A 11 -16.03 -0.36 -7.99
CA VAL A 11 -14.95 -1.27 -7.59
C VAL A 11 -14.18 -1.67 -8.84
N PHE A 12 -13.05 -1.03 -9.06
CA PHE A 12 -12.16 -1.32 -10.19
C PHE A 12 -11.27 -2.52 -9.87
N GLY A 13 -11.53 -3.65 -10.53
CA GLY A 13 -10.70 -4.84 -10.42
C GLY A 13 -9.35 -4.67 -11.13
N PHE A 14 -8.26 -4.80 -10.38
CA PHE A 14 -6.90 -4.79 -10.89
C PHE A 14 -6.20 -6.11 -10.57
N ASP A 15 -5.96 -6.92 -11.60
CA ASP A 15 -5.25 -8.17 -11.49
C ASP A 15 -3.74 -7.98 -11.72
N ALA A 16 -2.96 -8.05 -10.65
CA ALA A 16 -1.52 -7.90 -10.69
C ALA A 16 -0.83 -9.10 -11.33
N ARG A 17 -1.47 -10.27 -11.40
CA ARG A 17 -0.90 -11.50 -11.98
C ARG A 17 -0.65 -11.33 -13.48
N GLY A 18 -1.52 -10.56 -14.16
CA GLY A 18 -1.37 -10.22 -15.58
C GLY A 18 -0.31 -9.14 -15.86
N VAL A 19 0.13 -8.41 -14.84
CA VAL A 19 1.12 -7.32 -14.98
C VAL A 19 2.52 -7.82 -14.65
N ALA A 20 3.46 -7.60 -15.57
CA ALA A 20 4.86 -7.98 -15.37
C ALA A 20 5.43 -7.32 -14.11
N LYS A 21 6.25 -8.07 -13.35
CA LYS A 21 6.80 -7.66 -12.04
C LYS A 21 7.41 -6.26 -12.03
N ARG A 22 8.11 -5.89 -13.10
CA ARG A 22 8.76 -4.57 -13.24
C ARG A 22 7.79 -3.39 -13.37
N PHE A 23 6.59 -3.61 -13.90
CA PHE A 23 5.60 -2.55 -14.12
C PHE A 23 4.51 -2.53 -13.06
N ARG A 24 4.37 -3.59 -12.27
CA ARG A 24 3.30 -3.77 -11.29
C ARG A 24 3.22 -2.59 -10.31
N HIS A 25 4.34 -2.12 -9.78
CA HIS A 25 4.38 -0.95 -8.90
C HIS A 25 3.82 0.29 -9.60
N ALA A 26 4.38 0.66 -10.76
CA ALA A 26 3.96 1.84 -11.50
C ALA A 26 2.49 1.78 -11.93
N ALA A 27 2.01 0.60 -12.32
CA ALA A 27 0.63 0.41 -12.74
C ALA A 27 -0.37 0.53 -11.58
N ILE A 28 -0.02 0.02 -10.39
CA ILE A 28 -0.87 0.18 -9.20
C ILE A 28 -0.90 1.63 -8.74
N PHE A 29 0.24 2.31 -8.71
CA PHE A 29 0.28 3.74 -8.38
C PHE A 29 -0.54 4.56 -9.37
N GLY A 30 -0.35 4.35 -10.67
CA GLY A 30 -1.13 5.06 -11.68
C GLY A 30 -2.63 4.76 -11.60
N ALA A 31 -3.01 3.53 -11.28
CA ALA A 31 -4.42 3.17 -11.05
C ALA A 31 -4.99 3.87 -9.81
N LEU A 32 -4.23 3.91 -8.71
CA LEU A 32 -4.63 4.65 -7.51
C LEU A 32 -4.76 6.15 -7.74
N GLU A 33 -3.84 6.74 -8.52
CA GLU A 33 -3.87 8.16 -8.90
C GLU A 33 -4.99 8.51 -9.88
N SER A 34 -5.60 7.50 -10.52
CA SER A 34 -6.73 7.68 -11.43
C SER A 34 -8.09 7.52 -10.74
N LEU A 35 -8.13 7.10 -9.47
CA LEU A 35 -9.36 6.97 -8.70
C LEU A 35 -9.79 8.33 -8.13
N ASP A 36 -11.09 8.60 -8.17
CA ASP A 36 -11.73 9.76 -7.55
C ASP A 36 -12.15 9.46 -6.10
N ASP A 37 -12.64 10.47 -5.39
CA ASP A 37 -13.06 10.32 -4.00
C ASP A 37 -14.23 9.33 -3.87
N GLY A 38 -14.13 8.41 -2.90
CA GLY A 38 -15.12 7.35 -2.70
C GLY A 38 -15.01 6.17 -3.67
N GLU A 39 -14.12 6.21 -4.67
CA GLU A 39 -13.87 5.08 -5.53
C GLU A 39 -12.99 4.02 -4.85
N THR A 40 -13.16 2.76 -5.26
CA THR A 40 -12.44 1.63 -4.68
C THR A 40 -11.75 0.81 -5.76
N MET A 41 -10.49 0.45 -5.56
CA MET A 41 -9.74 -0.43 -6.43
C MET A 41 -9.48 -1.76 -5.73
N ARG A 42 -9.95 -2.85 -6.32
CA ARG A 42 -9.69 -4.21 -5.86
C ARG A 42 -8.42 -4.76 -6.51
N PHE A 43 -7.37 -4.86 -5.72
CA PHE A 43 -6.09 -5.42 -6.11
C PHE A 43 -5.99 -6.91 -5.82
N VAL A 44 -5.69 -7.72 -6.83
CA VAL A 44 -5.48 -9.17 -6.70
C VAL A 44 -4.03 -9.53 -7.02
N ASN A 45 -3.35 -10.22 -6.10
CA ASN A 45 -1.98 -10.68 -6.29
C ASN A 45 -1.74 -12.06 -5.68
N ASP A 46 -0.76 -12.76 -6.23
CA ASP A 46 -0.40 -14.13 -5.82
C ASP A 46 0.36 -14.16 -4.46
N HIS A 47 1.00 -13.04 -4.10
CA HIS A 47 1.82 -12.91 -2.88
C HIS A 47 1.57 -11.57 -2.17
N ASP A 48 1.92 -11.47 -0.89
CA ASP A 48 1.79 -10.23 -0.11
C ASP A 48 2.75 -9.15 -0.62
N PRO A 49 2.28 -8.02 -1.17
CA PRO A 49 3.13 -6.91 -1.62
C PRO A 49 3.43 -5.95 -0.47
N LEU A 50 3.99 -6.46 0.63
CA LEU A 50 4.42 -5.71 1.82
C LEU A 50 5.15 -4.38 1.53
N PRO A 51 6.15 -4.33 0.62
CA PRO A 51 6.87 -3.09 0.33
C PRO A 51 6.03 -2.05 -0.42
N LEU A 52 5.09 -2.48 -1.26
CA LEU A 52 4.22 -1.57 -2.00
C LEU A 52 3.22 -0.89 -1.07
N LEU A 53 2.62 -1.66 -0.16
CA LEU A 53 1.66 -1.13 0.81
C LEU A 53 2.30 -0.07 1.71
N ASN A 54 3.54 -0.32 2.15
CA ASN A 54 4.35 0.67 2.87
C ASN A 54 4.53 1.96 2.07
N GLN A 55 4.86 1.88 0.77
CA GLN A 55 5.04 3.06 -0.07
C GLN A 55 3.73 3.84 -0.30
N ILE A 56 2.61 3.14 -0.49
CA ILE A 56 1.28 3.76 -0.60
C ILE A 56 0.94 4.50 0.69
N GLN A 57 1.14 3.85 1.85
CA GLN A 57 0.87 4.46 3.15
C GLN A 57 1.81 5.65 3.42
N GLN A 58 3.07 5.61 2.99
CA GLN A 58 3.99 6.74 3.12
C GLN A 58 3.62 7.92 2.21
N ARG A 59 3.10 7.65 0.99
CA ARG A 59 2.77 8.69 0.01
C ARG A 59 1.40 9.31 0.24
N TYR A 60 0.39 8.50 0.51
CA TYR A 60 -1.02 8.94 0.61
C TYR A 60 -1.53 8.97 2.06
N GLY A 61 -0.85 8.31 3.01
CA GLY A 61 -1.20 8.35 4.42
C GLY A 61 -2.61 7.84 4.68
N ASN A 62 -3.41 8.67 5.34
CA ASN A 62 -4.78 8.36 5.71
C ASN A 62 -5.80 8.64 4.58
N GLN A 63 -5.35 9.17 3.44
CA GLN A 63 -6.23 9.44 2.29
C GLN A 63 -6.64 8.16 1.55
N VAL A 64 -5.94 7.05 1.78
CA VAL A 64 -6.22 5.75 1.15
C VAL A 64 -6.51 4.73 2.23
N GLY A 65 -7.74 4.22 2.25
CA GLY A 65 -8.15 3.08 3.05
C GLY A 65 -7.62 1.78 2.44
N ILE A 66 -7.02 0.93 3.25
CA ILE A 66 -6.51 -0.39 2.84
C ILE A 66 -7.32 -1.46 3.56
N LYS A 67 -8.06 -2.30 2.83
CA LYS A 67 -8.91 -3.35 3.37
C LYS A 67 -8.55 -4.71 2.77
N TYR A 68 -8.15 -5.65 3.60
CA TYR A 68 -7.93 -7.02 3.17
C TYR A 68 -9.26 -7.75 3.01
N VAL A 69 -9.53 -8.25 1.81
CA VAL A 69 -10.70 -9.09 1.52
C VAL A 69 -10.33 -10.56 1.63
N ALA A 70 -9.14 -10.94 1.15
CA ALA A 70 -8.60 -12.27 1.26
C ALA A 70 -7.08 -12.23 1.44
N ARG A 71 -6.55 -13.10 2.30
CA ARG A 71 -5.12 -13.19 2.57
C ARG A 71 -4.65 -14.64 2.56
N GLU A 72 -4.93 -15.32 1.46
CA GLU A 72 -4.56 -16.72 1.27
C GLU A 72 -3.26 -16.82 0.44
N PRO A 73 -2.36 -17.75 0.73
CA PRO A 73 -1.16 -17.96 -0.08
C PRO A 73 -1.55 -18.35 -1.51
N GLY A 74 -1.21 -17.50 -2.50
CA GLY A 74 -1.62 -17.64 -3.90
C GLY A 74 -2.85 -16.82 -4.29
N ASN A 75 -3.59 -16.24 -3.34
CA ASN A 75 -4.76 -15.40 -3.61
C ASN A 75 -4.92 -14.31 -2.54
N ILE A 76 -4.13 -13.24 -2.67
CA ILE A 76 -4.22 -12.04 -1.87
C ILE A 76 -5.12 -11.03 -2.58
N VAL A 77 -6.18 -10.58 -1.90
CA VAL A 77 -7.14 -9.59 -2.41
C VAL A 77 -7.21 -8.42 -1.42
N ILE A 78 -6.92 -7.22 -1.92
CA ILE A 78 -6.87 -5.98 -1.15
C ILE A 78 -7.74 -4.94 -1.85
N ASP A 79 -8.68 -4.34 -1.13
CA ASP A 79 -9.46 -3.21 -1.60
C ASP A 79 -8.80 -1.91 -1.10
N PHE A 80 -8.48 -1.02 -2.04
CA PHE A 80 -7.99 0.34 -1.78
C PHE A 80 -9.11 1.33 -2.02
N SER A 81 -9.51 2.10 -1.02
CA SER A 81 -10.57 3.11 -1.16
C SER A 81 -10.00 4.52 -0.97
N ILE A 82 -10.31 5.47 -1.85
CA ILE A 82 -9.92 6.86 -1.66
C ILE A 82 -10.91 7.53 -0.68
N GLN A 83 -10.38 8.12 0.38
CA GLN A 83 -11.14 8.80 1.42
C GLN A 83 -10.48 10.15 1.72
N LEU A 84 -10.64 11.13 0.82
CA LEU A 84 -10.05 12.47 0.99
C LEU A 84 -10.69 13.22 2.18
N GLU A 85 -11.97 12.97 2.48
CA GLU A 85 -12.66 13.55 3.63
C GLU A 85 -12.34 12.88 4.98
N ALA A 86 -11.78 11.65 4.99
CA ALA A 86 -11.53 10.87 6.22
C ALA A 86 -10.20 11.22 6.93
N MET A 87 -9.75 12.48 6.84
CA MET A 87 -8.55 12.97 7.51
C MET A 87 -8.56 12.79 9.05
N ASP A 88 -9.69 12.41 9.65
CA ASP A 88 -9.89 12.24 11.11
C ASP A 88 -9.98 10.78 11.60
N ALA A 89 -10.03 9.76 10.73
CA ALA A 89 -10.25 8.37 11.14
C ALA A 89 -8.97 7.51 11.09
N ALA A 90 -8.52 7.09 12.28
CA ALA A 90 -7.35 6.27 12.58
C ALA A 90 -6.93 5.22 11.51
N ALA A 91 -5.71 5.38 10.99
CA ALA A 91 -5.11 4.47 10.02
C ALA A 91 -4.83 3.07 10.60
N PRO A 92 -4.99 1.98 9.81
CA PRO A 92 -4.47 0.68 10.19
C PRO A 92 -2.95 0.71 10.11
N ALA A 93 -2.30 0.37 11.21
CA ALA A 93 -0.84 0.26 11.31
C ALA A 93 -0.34 -0.91 10.45
N TYR A 94 0.09 -0.64 9.22
CA TYR A 94 0.76 -1.65 8.41
C TYR A 94 2.27 -1.51 8.54
N GLY A 95 2.83 -2.33 9.43
CA GLY A 95 4.22 -2.80 9.38
C GLY A 95 5.29 -1.73 9.27
N THR A 96 5.76 -1.24 10.43
CA THR A 96 7.08 -0.60 10.54
C THR A 96 8.12 -1.59 10.01
N GLN A 97 8.67 -1.35 8.82
CA GLN A 97 9.87 -2.05 8.39
C GLN A 97 11.04 -1.08 8.42
N ALA A 98 11.73 -1.17 9.55
CA ALA A 98 13.00 -0.58 9.84
C ALA A 98 13.98 -0.74 8.66
N GLY A 99 14.49 0.38 8.18
CA GLY A 99 15.78 0.40 7.49
C GLY A 99 16.88 0.07 8.51
N SER A 100 17.13 -1.21 8.74
CA SER A 100 18.34 -1.67 9.41
C SER A 100 19.50 -1.54 8.42
N CYS A 101 20.23 -0.42 8.47
CA CYS A 101 21.53 -0.30 7.83
C CYS A 101 22.63 -0.82 8.78
N GLY A 102 22.67 -2.14 8.94
CA GLY A 102 23.85 -2.83 9.49
C GLY A 102 24.98 -2.80 8.47
N GLY A 103 25.98 -1.94 8.68
CA GLY A 103 27.23 -1.90 7.94
C GLY A 103 28.41 -1.89 8.91
N GLY A 104 28.86 -3.08 9.33
CA GLY A 104 30.09 -3.25 10.09
C GLY A 104 31.33 -3.10 9.21
N GLY A 105 32.38 -2.48 9.75
CA GLY A 105 33.67 -2.34 9.07
C GLY A 105 34.75 -1.70 9.94
N GLY A 106 35.32 -2.49 10.86
CA GLY A 106 36.72 -2.48 11.29
C GLY A 106 37.41 -1.19 11.77
N GLY A 107 37.85 -1.18 13.04
CA GLY A 107 38.89 -0.25 13.47
C GLY A 107 39.10 -0.09 14.98
N CYS A 108 39.37 -1.18 15.72
CA CYS A 108 40.02 -1.05 17.03
C CYS A 108 41.48 -0.61 16.83
N GLY A 109 41.74 0.70 16.90
CA GLY A 109 43.08 1.29 16.88
C GLY A 109 43.54 1.65 18.29
N CYS A 110 44.00 0.66 19.06
CA CYS A 110 44.79 0.88 20.27
C CYS A 110 46.26 1.09 19.87
N SER A 111 46.80 2.32 19.98
CA SER A 111 48.23 2.57 20.32
C SER A 111 48.63 4.06 20.28
N GLY A 112 48.93 4.63 21.47
CA GLY A 112 50.15 5.41 21.77
C GLY A 112 50.40 6.81 21.17
N GLY A 113 50.51 7.83 22.04
CA GLY A 113 51.52 8.89 21.87
C GLY A 113 51.11 10.34 22.18
N ARG A 114 51.12 10.74 23.46
CA ARG A 114 52.07 11.69 24.10
C ARG A 114 51.58 12.05 25.50
#